data_AF-A0A7U9MS82-F1
#
_entry.id   AF-A0A7U9MS82-F1
#
_cell.length_a   1.000
_cell.length_b   1.000
_cell.length_c   1.000
_cell.angle_alpha   90.00
_cell.angle_beta   90.00
_cell.angle_gamma   90.00
#
_symmetry.space_group_name_H-M   'P 1'
#
loop_
_entity.id
_entity.type
_entity.pdbx_description
1 polymer ?
#
loop_
_entity_poly.entity_id
_entity_poly.type
_entity_poly.pdbx_seq_one_letter_code
_entity_poly.pdbx_strand_id
1 'polypeptide(L)'
;MGVSLSEYIRRRRMSQAAFELQRTDEKVLDVALKYGYTSPTSFNRAFQSVHGITPAAAKSKGTTLNAYLPINFSVKVTGGNAMPYRIAETEAIRQEFIYSLIQAFFQMKHIQRIFHST
;
A
#
# COMPACT_ATOMS: atom_id res chain seq x y z
N MET A 1 8.43 -2.79 -10.36
CA MET A 1 7.87 -1.52 -10.88
C MET A 1 6.84 -1.02 -9.87
N GLY A 2 7.12 0.08 -9.17
CA GLY A 2 6.22 0.64 -8.15
C GLY A 2 5.44 1.84 -8.68
N VAL A 3 4.26 2.10 -8.12
CA VAL A 3 3.47 3.31 -8.38
C VAL A 3 3.92 4.38 -7.40
N SER A 4 4.19 5.62 -7.87
CA SER A 4 4.51 6.72 -6.97
C SER A 4 3.30 7.08 -6.10
N LEU A 5 3.54 7.68 -4.92
CA LEU A 5 2.46 8.16 -4.06
C LEU A 5 1.55 9.16 -4.79
N SER A 6 2.13 10.06 -5.58
CA SER A 6 1.39 11.04 -6.39
C SER A 6 0.47 10.37 -7.42
N GLU A 7 0.96 9.33 -8.09
CA GLU A 7 0.17 8.58 -9.07
C GLU A 7 -0.96 7.79 -8.40
N TYR A 8 -0.71 7.20 -7.23
CA TYR A 8 -1.75 6.56 -6.44
C TYR A 8 -2.84 7.57 -6.01
N ILE A 9 -2.46 8.74 -5.50
CA ILE A 9 -3.42 9.79 -5.11
C ILE A 9 -4.27 10.22 -6.32
N ARG A 10 -3.65 10.42 -7.49
CA ARG A 10 -4.36 10.78 -8.71
C ARG A 10 -5.38 9.71 -9.12
N ARG A 11 -4.96 8.44 -9.15
CA ARG A 11 -5.83 7.29 -9.46
C ARG A 11 -6.99 7.18 -8.47
N ARG A 12 -6.73 7.41 -7.18
CA ARG A 12 -7.77 7.37 -6.15
C ARG A 12 -8.79 8.49 -6.32
N ARG A 13 -8.35 9.72 -6.56
CA ARG A 13 -9.25 10.86 -6.83
C ARG A 13 -10.11 10.62 -8.06
N MET A 14 -9.51 10.12 -9.16
CA MET A 14 -10.27 9.83 -10.39
C MET A 14 -11.29 8.70 -10.17
N SER A 15 -10.94 7.67 -9.38
CA SER A 15 -11.90 6.63 -9.00
C SER A 15 -13.12 7.20 -8.28
N GLN A 16 -12.92 8.12 -7.33
CA GLN A 16 -14.01 8.76 -6.60
C GLN A 16 -14.87 9.64 -7.51
N ALA A 17 -14.22 10.44 -8.37
CA ALA A 17 -14.92 11.25 -9.36
C ALA A 17 -15.78 10.39 -10.31
N ALA A 18 -15.27 9.24 -10.76
CA ALA A 18 -16.01 8.32 -11.61
C ALA A 18 -17.22 7.71 -10.89
N PHE A 19 -17.07 7.34 -9.60
CA PHE A 19 -18.19 6.87 -8.79
C PHE A 19 -19.28 7.92 -8.61
N GLU A 20 -18.88 9.18 -8.47
CA GLU A 20 -19.81 10.30 -8.32
C GLU A 20 -20.58 10.55 -9.63
N LEU A 21 -19.87 10.63 -10.75
CA LEU A 21 -20.45 10.77 -12.09
C LEU A 21 -21.45 9.65 -12.47
N GLN A 22 -21.25 8.45 -11.92
CA GLN A 22 -22.16 7.30 -12.13
C GLN A 22 -23.38 7.32 -11.20
N ARG A 23 -23.30 7.98 -10.05
CA ARG A 23 -24.33 7.94 -8.99
C ARG A 23 -25.18 9.20 -8.92
N THR A 24 -24.69 10.30 -9.48
CA THR A 24 -25.36 11.60 -9.43
C THR A 24 -25.53 12.18 -10.83
N ASP A 25 -26.46 13.11 -10.95
CA ASP A 25 -26.64 13.89 -12.18
C ASP A 25 -25.76 15.15 -12.22
N GLU A 26 -24.77 15.28 -11.32
CA GLU A 26 -23.89 16.44 -11.27
C GLU A 26 -23.19 16.69 -12.60
N LYS A 27 -22.92 17.96 -12.90
CA LYS A 27 -22.20 18.35 -14.11
C LYS A 27 -20.74 17.94 -13.94
N VAL A 28 -20.12 17.55 -15.05
CA VAL A 28 -18.69 17.20 -15.10
C VAL A 28 -17.81 18.33 -14.53
N LEU A 29 -18.20 19.58 -14.76
CA LEU A 29 -17.50 20.75 -14.25
C LEU A 29 -17.53 20.82 -12.71
N ASP A 30 -18.69 20.59 -12.11
CA ASP A 30 -18.87 20.67 -10.66
C ASP A 30 -18.06 19.56 -9.96
N VAL A 31 -18.11 18.34 -10.52
CA VAL A 31 -17.26 17.23 -10.08
C VAL A 31 -15.78 17.58 -10.23
N ALA A 32 -15.36 18.13 -11.37
CA ALA A 32 -13.95 18.51 -11.59
C ALA A 32 -13.46 19.49 -10.50
N LEU A 33 -14.26 20.52 -10.19
CA LEU A 33 -13.96 21.51 -9.16
C LEU A 33 -13.87 20.85 -7.77
N LYS A 34 -14.81 19.98 -7.41
CA LYS A 34 -14.83 19.24 -6.14
C LYS A 34 -13.57 18.39 -5.96
N TYR A 35 -13.07 17.77 -7.03
CA TYR A 35 -11.84 16.98 -7.01
C TYR A 35 -10.57 17.81 -7.29
N GLY A 36 -10.65 19.15 -7.17
CA GLY A 36 -9.51 20.06 -7.13
C GLY A 36 -8.94 20.43 -8.50
N TYR A 37 -9.73 20.34 -9.56
CA TYR A 37 -9.34 20.75 -10.91
C TYR A 37 -10.09 22.03 -11.29
N THR A 38 -9.36 23.12 -11.49
CA THR A 38 -9.91 24.41 -11.94
C THR A 38 -10.09 24.48 -13.46
N SER A 39 -9.47 23.57 -14.21
CA SER A 39 -9.58 23.49 -15.67
C SER A 39 -10.27 22.18 -16.09
N PRO A 40 -11.37 22.26 -16.87
CA PRO A 40 -12.02 21.07 -17.44
C PRO A 40 -11.07 20.22 -18.28
N THR A 41 -10.15 20.86 -19.01
CA THR A 41 -9.18 20.17 -19.88
C THR A 41 -8.19 19.34 -19.06
N SER A 42 -7.69 19.87 -17.93
CA SER A 42 -6.77 19.13 -17.07
C SER A 42 -7.46 17.97 -16.37
N PHE A 43 -8.70 18.16 -15.92
CA PHE A 43 -9.53 17.09 -15.38
C PHE A 43 -9.77 15.99 -16.42
N ASN A 44 -10.20 16.36 -17.63
CA ASN A 44 -10.49 15.40 -18.71
C ASN A 44 -9.25 14.56 -19.05
N ARG A 45 -8.08 15.19 -19.19
CA ARG A 45 -6.81 14.46 -19.43
C ARG A 45 -6.45 13.51 -18.30
N ALA A 46 -6.58 13.95 -17.04
CA ALA A 46 -6.29 13.12 -15.89
C ALA A 46 -7.26 11.93 -15.79
N PHE A 47 -8.55 12.17 -16.03
CA PHE A 47 -9.60 11.16 -15.99
C PHE A 47 -9.41 10.12 -17.09
N GLN A 48 -9.19 10.55 -18.34
CA GLN A 48 -8.91 9.64 -19.46
C GLN A 48 -7.65 8.80 -19.21
N SER A 49 -6.61 9.39 -18.63
CA SER A 49 -5.39 8.64 -18.28
C SER A 49 -5.65 7.52 -17.25
N VAL A 50 -6.67 7.64 -16.40
CA VAL A 50 -7.00 6.62 -15.40
C VAL A 50 -8.05 5.64 -15.89
N HIS A 51 -9.06 6.09 -16.63
CA HIS A 51 -10.23 5.29 -17.02
C HIS A 51 -10.29 4.91 -18.50
N GLY A 52 -9.47 5.52 -19.35
CA GLY A 52 -9.47 5.30 -20.80
C GLY A 52 -10.62 5.98 -21.56
N ILE A 53 -11.55 6.64 -20.87
CA ILE A 53 -12.72 7.31 -21.46
C ILE A 53 -12.91 8.71 -20.90
N THR A 54 -13.75 9.52 -21.55
CA THR A 54 -14.07 10.88 -21.07
C THR A 54 -14.97 10.83 -19.83
N PRO A 55 -14.95 11.88 -18.98
CA PRO A 55 -15.87 11.99 -17.85
C PRO A 55 -17.35 11.97 -18.26
N ALA A 56 -17.68 12.56 -19.43
CA ALA A 56 -19.05 12.55 -19.95
C ALA A 56 -19.51 11.15 -20.35
N ALA A 57 -18.65 10.38 -21.03
CA ALA A 57 -18.93 8.98 -21.35
C ALA A 57 -19.08 8.13 -20.07
N ALA A 58 -18.28 8.44 -19.04
CA ALA A 58 -18.35 7.78 -17.74
C ALA A 58 -19.66 8.02 -16.97
N LYS A 59 -20.63 8.80 -17.46
CA LYS A 59 -21.99 8.85 -16.89
C LYS A 59 -22.91 7.76 -17.43
N SER A 60 -22.59 7.15 -18.57
CA SER A 60 -23.42 6.13 -19.20
C SER A 60 -23.39 4.83 -18.40
N LYS A 61 -24.56 4.19 -18.22
CA LYS A 61 -24.68 2.88 -17.57
C LYS A 61 -23.91 1.82 -18.37
N GLY A 62 -23.29 0.87 -17.67
CA GLY A 62 -22.54 -0.23 -18.29
C GLY A 62 -21.15 0.15 -18.81
N THR A 63 -20.64 1.35 -18.50
CA THR A 63 -19.27 1.72 -18.86
C THR A 63 -18.26 1.06 -17.93
N THR A 64 -17.17 0.57 -18.52
CA THR A 64 -16.06 -0.03 -17.77
C THR A 64 -15.16 1.07 -17.22
N LEU A 65 -14.92 1.06 -15.91
CA LEU A 65 -14.13 2.06 -15.20
C LEU A 65 -13.13 1.37 -14.27
N ASN A 66 -11.91 1.92 -14.17
CA ASN A 66 -10.90 1.42 -13.25
C ASN A 66 -11.13 1.93 -11.82
N ALA A 67 -11.16 1.04 -10.83
CA ALA A 67 -11.32 1.37 -9.42
C ALA A 67 -10.03 1.14 -8.63
N TYR A 68 -9.55 2.17 -7.94
CA TYR A 68 -8.37 2.10 -7.07
C TYR A 68 -8.78 2.29 -5.62
N LEU A 69 -8.69 1.23 -4.81
CA LEU A 69 -9.17 1.21 -3.42
C LEU A 69 -8.28 2.05 -2.48
N PRO A 70 -8.83 2.57 -1.37
CA PRO A 70 -8.03 3.24 -0.35
C PRO A 70 -7.03 2.27 0.28
N ILE A 71 -5.78 2.68 0.36
CA ILE A 71 -4.71 2.00 1.09
C ILE A 71 -4.82 2.36 2.57
N ASN A 72 -4.95 1.35 3.41
CA ASN A 72 -4.84 1.46 4.86
C ASN A 72 -3.51 0.83 5.29
N PHE A 73 -2.65 1.60 5.97
CA PHE A 73 -1.40 1.09 6.53
C PHE A 73 -1.43 1.20 8.06
N SER A 74 -0.87 0.20 8.72
CA SER A 74 -0.60 0.22 10.16
C SER A 74 0.91 0.08 10.35
N VAL A 75 1.50 1.03 11.06
CA VAL A 75 2.92 0.98 11.41
C VAL A 75 3.00 0.73 12.91
N LYS A 76 3.59 -0.40 13.28
CA LYS A 76 3.93 -0.72 14.67
C LYS A 76 5.42 -0.51 14.85
N VAL A 77 5.79 0.52 15.60
CA VAL A 77 7.18 0.73 16.01
C VAL A 77 7.45 -0.20 17.19
N THR A 78 8.37 -1.14 17.01
CA THR A 78 8.79 -2.07 18.07
C THR A 78 10.27 -1.82 18.35
N GLY A 79 10.60 -1.41 19.57
CA GLY A 79 11.98 -1.30 20.01
C GLY A 79 12.52 -2.67 20.45
N GLY A 80 13.74 -3.01 20.04
CA GLY A 80 14.48 -4.11 20.64
C GLY A 80 15.15 -3.64 21.94
N ASN A 81 15.20 -4.50 22.95
CA ASN A 81 16.06 -4.26 24.11
C ASN A 81 17.53 -4.34 23.69
N ALA A 82 18.40 -3.58 24.35
CA ALA A 82 19.85 -3.68 24.14
C ALA A 82 20.29 -5.13 24.39
N MET A 83 20.81 -5.78 23.34
CA MET A 83 21.36 -7.13 23.46
C MET A 83 22.83 -7.00 23.83
N PRO A 84 23.23 -7.31 25.08
CA PRO A 84 24.63 -7.31 25.46
C PRO A 84 25.36 -8.35 24.59
N TYR A 85 26.46 -7.94 23.96
CA TYR A 85 27.32 -8.84 23.21
C TYR A 85 28.75 -8.73 23.73
N ARG A 86 29.50 -9.83 23.66
CA ARG A 86 30.94 -9.88 23.91
C ARG A 86 31.57 -10.70 22.81
N ILE A 87 32.68 -10.21 22.26
CA ILE A 87 33.52 -11.00 21.37
C ILE A 87 34.31 -11.97 22.24
N ALA A 88 34.13 -13.27 22.01
CA ALA A 88 34.89 -14.33 22.66
C ALA A 88 35.73 -15.05 21.61
N GLU A 89 37.01 -15.26 21.90
CA GLU A 89 37.83 -16.20 21.16
C GLU A 89 37.29 -17.61 21.42
N THR A 90 37.01 -18.34 20.35
CA THR A 90 36.53 -19.72 20.41
C THR A 90 37.59 -20.62 19.82
N GLU A 91 37.84 -21.75 20.48
CA GLU A 91 38.59 -22.85 19.86
C GLU A 91 37.83 -23.33 18.62
N ALA A 92 38.54 -23.87 17.63
CA ALA A 92 37.95 -24.33 16.38
C ALA A 92 36.79 -25.30 16.66
N ILE A 93 35.56 -24.80 16.50
CA ILE A 93 34.36 -25.60 16.69
C ILE A 93 34.29 -26.58 15.52
N ARG A 94 34.28 -27.88 15.80
CA ARG A 94 34.11 -28.90 14.75
C ARG A 94 32.76 -28.67 14.08
N GLN A 95 32.75 -28.74 12.75
CA GLN A 95 31.59 -28.42 11.90
C GLN A 95 30.29 -29.14 12.34
N GLU A 96 30.41 -30.33 12.92
CA GLU A 96 29.30 -31.13 13.42
C GLU A 96 28.56 -30.49 14.61
N PHE A 97 29.27 -29.73 15.45
CA PHE A 97 28.67 -29.00 16.57
C PHE A 97 27.95 -27.72 16.12
N ILE A 98 28.35 -27.13 14.98
CA ILE A 98 27.74 -25.91 14.44
C ILE A 98 26.27 -26.17 14.06
N TYR A 99 25.99 -27.30 13.40
CA TYR A 99 24.63 -27.67 13.03
C TYR A 99 23.73 -27.90 14.25
N SER A 100 24.25 -28.54 15.30
CA SER A 100 23.51 -28.73 16.56
C SER A 100 23.19 -27.41 17.26
N LEU A 101 24.14 -26.47 17.29
CA LEU A 101 23.96 -25.15 17.91
C LEU A 101 22.95 -24.29 17.14
N ILE A 102 22.97 -24.34 15.80
CA ILE A 102 22.01 -23.62 14.95
C ILE A 102 20.59 -24.17 15.17
N GLN A 103 20.42 -25.49 15.27
CA GLN A 103 19.13 -26.12 15.54
C GLN A 103 18.61 -25.76 16.94
N ALA A 104 19.46 -25.81 17.98
CA ALA A 104 19.08 -25.42 19.33
C ALA A 104 18.65 -23.93 19.42
N PHE A 105 19.36 -23.04 18.72
CA PHE A 105 19.00 -21.62 18.64
C PHE A 105 17.66 -21.39 17.93
N PHE A 106 17.35 -22.18 16.90
CA PHE A 106 16.06 -22.11 16.20
C PHE A 106 14.90 -22.60 17.08
N GLN A 107 15.11 -23.65 17.88
CA GLN A 107 14.14 -24.16 18.86
C GLN A 107 13.89 -23.16 20.00
N MET A 108 14.93 -22.49 20.51
CA MET A 108 14.79 -21.43 21.52
C MET A 108 13.95 -20.23 21.02
N LYS A 109 14.12 -19.82 19.76
CA LYS A 109 13.31 -18.74 19.17
C LYS A 109 11.83 -19.12 18.98
N HIS A 110 11.54 -20.40 18.78
CA HIS A 110 10.16 -20.89 18.72
C HIS A 110 9.48 -20.85 20.09
N ILE A 111 10.20 -21.13 21.18
CA ILE A 111 9.65 -21.14 22.54
C ILE A 111 9.36 -19.72 23.06
N GLN A 112 10.20 -18.72 22.76
CA GLN A 112 9.97 -17.33 23.19
C GLN A 112 8.77 -16.65 22.52
N ARG A 113 8.31 -17.13 21.36
CA ARG A 113 7.09 -16.66 20.70
C ARG A 113 5.80 -17.08 21.43
N ILE A 114 5.83 -18.12 22.26
CA ILE A 114 4.66 -18.63 22.97
C ILE A 114 4.35 -17.80 24.23
N PHE A 115 5.33 -17.10 24.81
CA PHE A 115 5.16 -16.35 26.05
C PHE A 115 4.72 -14.88 25.89
N HIS A 116 4.50 -14.38 24.67
CA HIS A 116 4.08 -12.99 24.41
C HIS A 116 2.67 -12.86 23.79
N SER A 117 1.81 -13.87 23.97
CA SER A 117 0.41 -13.86 23.53
C SER A 117 -0.59 -14.11 24.67
N THR A 118 -0.43 -13.41 25.79
CA THR A 118 -1.51 -13.13 26.77
C THR A 118 -1.39 -11.68 27.18
#